data_AF-A0A9D0KK45-F1
#
_entry.id   AF-A0A9D0KK45-F1
#
_cell.length_a   1.000
_cell.length_b   1.000
_cell.length_c   1.000
_cell.angle_alpha   90.00
_cell.angle_beta   90.00
_cell.angle_gamma   90.00
#
_symmetry.space_group_name_H-M   'P 1'
#
loop_
_entity.id
_entity.type
_entity.pdbx_description
1 polymer ?
#
loop_
_entity_poly.entity_id
_entity_poly.type
_entity_poly.pdbx_seq_one_letter_code
_entity_poly.pdbx_strand_id
1 'polypeptide(L)'
;MDTGLDSNGETSAAPVAFNRPPRVALIHDWLNQYGGAERVLETLHDLFPNAPIFTSIYWRDGMPTEYRSWDIRTSWMDRLPGIHHHHQLFFPLYALAFARLRIKLSEYDLVLSNKSGFCHGVRTEGLPHLCYCLSPTRYVWQFDHYAAREALP
;
A
#
# COMPACT_ATOMS: atom_id res chain seq x y z
N MET A 1 4.84 31.09 7.67
CA MET A 1 4.35 29.70 7.76
C MET A 1 3.45 29.67 8.97
N ASP A 2 2.15 29.74 8.71
CA ASP A 2 1.10 29.81 9.72
C ASP A 2 1.01 28.45 10.41
N THR A 3 1.53 28.38 11.63
CA THR A 3 1.41 27.21 12.49
C THR A 3 -0.02 27.21 13.00
N GLY A 4 -0.91 26.40 12.43
CA GLY A 4 -2.33 26.29 12.81
C GLY A 4 -2.55 25.76 14.24
N LEU A 5 -1.95 26.42 15.22
CA LEU A 5 -2.04 26.19 16.65
C LEU A 5 -2.90 27.30 17.22
N ASP A 6 -3.94 26.92 17.97
CA ASP A 6 -4.71 27.88 18.74
C ASP A 6 -3.89 28.39 19.93
N SER A 7 -4.43 29.40 20.64
CA SER A 7 -3.77 30.05 21.78
C SER A 7 -3.50 29.12 22.97
N ASN A 8 -3.92 27.85 22.91
CA ASN A 8 -3.77 26.84 23.96
C ASN A 8 -2.83 25.69 23.56
N GLY A 9 -2.30 25.67 22.34
CA GLY A 9 -1.40 24.62 21.87
C GLY A 9 -2.10 23.28 21.57
N GLU A 10 -3.43 23.27 21.46
CA GLU A 10 -4.18 22.10 21.05
C GLU A 10 -4.36 22.08 19.53
N THR A 11 -4.28 20.89 18.95
CA THR A 11 -4.44 20.73 17.50
C THR A 11 -5.91 20.98 17.16
N SER A 12 -6.23 22.17 16.63
CA SER A 12 -7.54 22.55 16.11
C SER A 12 -7.87 21.83 14.79
N ALA A 13 -7.74 20.51 14.76
CA ALA A 13 -8.34 19.69 13.74
C ALA A 13 -9.66 19.15 14.30
N ALA A 14 -10.78 19.75 13.88
CA ALA A 14 -12.09 19.14 14.13
C ALA A 14 -12.02 17.68 13.65
N PRO A 15 -12.50 16.69 14.44
CA PRO A 15 -12.50 15.31 14.01
C PRO A 15 -13.24 15.24 12.67
N VAL A 16 -12.62 14.59 11.68
CA VAL A 16 -13.27 14.32 10.39
C VAL A 16 -14.43 13.36 10.68
N ALA A 17 -15.60 13.94 10.92
CA ALA A 17 -16.82 13.19 11.15
C ALA A 17 -17.32 12.68 9.80
N PHE A 18 -17.22 11.37 9.59
CA PHE A 18 -17.88 10.73 8.45
C PHE A 18 -19.34 10.47 8.81
N ASN A 19 -20.28 11.00 8.00
CA ASN A 19 -21.73 10.78 8.18
C ASN A 19 -22.18 9.34 7.88
N ARG A 20 -21.24 8.45 7.51
CA ARG A 20 -21.42 7.03 7.22
C ARG A 20 -20.06 6.34 7.37
N PRO A 21 -19.99 4.99 7.47
CA PRO A 21 -18.72 4.29 7.38
C PRO A 21 -17.99 4.67 6.07
N PRO A 22 -16.71 5.10 6.13
CA PRO A 22 -16.00 5.54 4.94
C PRO A 22 -15.75 4.38 3.98
N ARG A 23 -15.89 4.64 2.68
CA ARG A 23 -15.47 3.68 1.63
C ARG A 23 -13.96 3.78 1.46
N VAL A 24 -13.24 2.80 1.99
CA VAL A 24 -11.77 2.79 1.97
C VAL A 24 -11.25 2.02 0.77
N ALA A 25 -10.20 2.55 0.12
CA ALA A 25 -9.35 1.80 -0.79
C ALA A 25 -8.05 1.46 -0.05
N LEU A 26 -7.78 0.16 0.14
CA LEU A 26 -6.52 -0.31 0.72
C LEU A 26 -5.48 -0.45 -0.39
N ILE A 27 -4.28 0.09 -0.18
CA ILE A 27 -3.18 0.04 -1.15
C ILE A 27 -1.98 -0.68 -0.52
N HIS A 28 -1.50 -1.75 -1.14
CA HIS A 28 -0.38 -2.56 -0.63
C HIS A 28 0.68 -2.74 -1.72
N ASP A 29 1.96 -2.72 -1.37
CA ASP A 29 3.06 -2.71 -2.34
C ASP A 29 3.09 -3.93 -3.28
N TRP A 30 3.19 -5.15 -2.76
CA TRP A 30 3.13 -6.40 -3.55
C TRP A 30 2.79 -7.58 -2.64
N LEU A 31 2.20 -8.64 -3.20
CA LEU A 31 1.82 -9.85 -2.47
C LEU A 31 2.47 -11.09 -3.10
N ASN A 32 3.77 -11.27 -2.89
CA ASN A 32 4.51 -12.46 -3.32
C ASN A 32 5.36 -13.11 -2.23
N GLN A 33 5.30 -12.58 -1.02
CA GLN A 33 5.98 -13.10 0.17
C GLN A 33 5.18 -12.69 1.40
N TYR A 34 5.25 -13.51 2.44
CA TYR A 34 4.59 -13.22 3.71
C TYR A 34 5.59 -12.71 4.75
N GLY A 35 5.34 -11.53 5.30
CA GLY A 35 6.20 -10.88 6.28
C GLY A 35 5.46 -9.83 7.11
N GLY A 36 6.22 -8.85 7.62
CA GLY A 36 5.67 -7.81 8.50
C GLY A 36 4.66 -6.90 7.81
N ALA A 37 4.81 -6.65 6.52
CA ALA A 37 3.89 -5.82 5.75
C ALA A 37 2.51 -6.51 5.63
N GLU A 38 2.50 -7.82 5.41
CA GLU A 38 1.28 -8.62 5.23
C GLU A 38 0.50 -8.73 6.53
N ARG A 39 1.19 -8.86 7.68
CA ARG A 39 0.55 -8.85 9.00
C ARG A 39 -0.19 -7.54 9.30
N VAL A 40 0.38 -6.42 8.86
CA VAL A 40 -0.30 -5.11 8.94
C VAL A 40 -1.47 -5.07 7.97
N LEU A 41 -1.31 -5.59 6.75
CA LEU A 41 -2.41 -5.67 5.77
C LEU A 41 -3.59 -6.47 6.31
N GLU A 42 -3.36 -7.61 6.97
CA GLU A 42 -4.40 -8.42 7.63
C GLU A 42 -5.15 -7.59 8.67
N THR A 43 -4.43 -6.84 9.51
CA THR A 43 -5.06 -5.96 10.51
C THR A 43 -5.90 -4.87 9.86
N LEU A 44 -5.41 -4.30 8.74
CA LEU A 44 -6.17 -3.30 7.97
C LEU A 44 -7.40 -3.91 7.30
N HIS A 45 -7.31 -5.14 6.82
CA HIS A 45 -8.43 -5.87 6.24
C HIS A 45 -9.48 -6.20 7.32
N ASP A 46 -9.08 -6.59 8.53
CA ASP A 46 -10.00 -6.81 9.65
C ASP A 46 -10.77 -5.54 10.03
N LEU A 47 -10.10 -4.37 9.95
CA LEU A 47 -10.73 -3.07 10.19
C LEU A 47 -11.68 -2.65 9.04
N PHE A 48 -11.35 -3.03 7.81
CA PHE A 48 -12.09 -2.67 6.60
C PHE A 48 -12.35 -3.89 5.70
N PRO A 49 -13.18 -4.87 6.14
CA PRO A 49 -13.30 -6.17 5.49
C PRO A 49 -13.89 -6.10 4.08
N ASN A 50 -14.65 -5.04 3.79
CA ASN A 50 -15.26 -4.80 2.48
C ASN A 50 -14.41 -3.90 1.57
N ALA A 51 -13.26 -3.41 2.04
CA ALA A 51 -12.40 -2.55 1.24
C ALA A 51 -11.60 -3.37 0.23
N PRO A 52 -11.62 -3.01 -1.07
CA PRO A 52 -10.74 -3.65 -2.03
C PRO A 52 -9.28 -3.32 -1.73
N ILE A 53 -8.42 -4.30 -1.98
CA ILE A 53 -6.97 -4.18 -1.84
C ILE A 53 -6.38 -4.04 -3.24
N PHE A 54 -5.81 -2.87 -3.52
CA PHE A 54 -5.04 -2.64 -4.73
C PHE A 54 -3.57 -2.93 -4.48
N THR A 55 -2.96 -3.72 -5.35
CA THR A 55 -1.54 -4.06 -5.25
C THR A 55 -0.88 -4.14 -6.63
N SER A 56 0.44 -4.08 -6.67
CA SER A 56 1.15 -4.20 -7.94
C SER A 56 1.05 -5.62 -8.51
N ILE A 57 1.24 -6.64 -7.66
CA ILE A 57 1.28 -8.07 -8.02
C ILE A 57 0.70 -8.93 -6.89
N TYR A 58 0.16 -10.10 -7.23
CA TYR A 58 -0.36 -11.09 -6.29
C TYR A 58 -0.04 -12.51 -6.74
N TRP A 59 0.96 -13.13 -6.10
CA TRP A 59 1.28 -14.54 -6.30
C TRP A 59 0.32 -15.42 -5.50
N ARG A 60 -0.84 -15.71 -6.10
CA ARG A 60 -1.95 -16.45 -5.46
C ARG A 60 -1.52 -17.76 -4.79
N ASP A 61 -0.55 -18.48 -5.36
CA ASP A 61 -0.09 -19.78 -4.86
C ASP A 61 0.97 -19.70 -3.76
N GLY A 62 1.67 -18.57 -3.64
CA GLY A 62 2.68 -18.36 -2.58
C GLY A 62 2.18 -17.54 -1.40
N MET A 63 0.92 -17.12 -1.42
CA MET A 63 0.29 -16.33 -0.37
C MET A 63 -0.75 -17.15 0.42
N PRO A 64 -1.14 -16.72 1.63
CA PRO A 64 -2.14 -17.42 2.45
C PRO A 64 -3.43 -17.70 1.67
N THR A 65 -4.02 -18.88 1.89
CA THR A 65 -5.20 -19.33 1.16
C THR A 65 -6.42 -18.44 1.40
N GLU A 66 -6.49 -17.79 2.55
CA GLU A 66 -7.53 -16.88 2.99
C GLU A 66 -7.64 -15.67 2.06
N TYR A 67 -6.50 -15.20 1.52
CA TYR A 67 -6.44 -14.03 0.64
C TYR A 67 -7.16 -14.29 -0.70
N ARG A 68 -7.44 -15.55 -1.03
CA ARG A 68 -8.22 -15.91 -2.23
C ARG A 68 -9.68 -15.47 -2.11
N SER A 69 -10.19 -15.24 -0.90
CA SER A 69 -11.54 -14.74 -0.62
C SER A 69 -11.63 -13.21 -0.65
N TRP A 70 -10.50 -12.51 -0.63
CA TRP A 70 -10.45 -11.04 -0.59
C TRP A 70 -10.59 -10.43 -1.98
N ASP A 71 -11.14 -9.21 -2.07
CA ASP A 71 -11.15 -8.40 -3.30
C ASP A 71 -9.76 -7.79 -3.54
N ILE A 72 -8.85 -8.57 -4.11
CA ILE A 72 -7.49 -8.15 -4.47
C ILE A 72 -7.44 -7.79 -5.96
N ARG A 73 -7.07 -6.55 -6.25
CA ARG A 73 -6.99 -5.96 -7.58
C ARG A 73 -5.53 -5.66 -7.92
N THR A 74 -4.99 -6.42 -8.87
CA THR A 74 -3.59 -6.29 -9.28
C THR A 74 -3.40 -5.29 -10.41
N SER A 75 -2.17 -4.82 -10.58
CA SER A 75 -1.78 -3.96 -11.70
C SER A 75 -1.46 -4.77 -12.96
N TRP A 76 -1.18 -4.08 -14.06
CA TRP A 76 -0.68 -4.70 -15.29
C TRP A 76 0.64 -5.47 -15.09
N MET A 77 1.43 -5.16 -14.05
CA MET A 77 2.70 -5.84 -13.77
C MET A 77 2.54 -7.31 -13.40
N ASP A 78 1.39 -7.69 -12.84
CA ASP A 78 1.10 -9.06 -12.41
C ASP A 78 1.14 -10.08 -13.56
N ARG A 79 1.07 -9.60 -14.80
CA ARG A 79 1.13 -10.41 -16.02
C ARG A 79 2.55 -10.57 -16.58
N LEU A 80 3.56 -9.93 -15.97
CA LEU A 80 4.93 -9.99 -16.46
C LEU A 80 5.54 -11.38 -16.18
N PRO A 81 6.27 -11.97 -17.14
CA PRO A 81 6.83 -13.30 -16.98
C PRO A 81 7.85 -13.32 -15.83
N GLY A 82 7.68 -14.26 -14.90
CA GLY A 82 8.59 -14.45 -13.77
C GLY A 82 8.46 -13.39 -12.66
N ILE A 83 7.48 -12.48 -12.72
CA ILE A 83 7.33 -11.37 -11.77
C ILE A 83 7.21 -11.82 -10.31
N HIS A 84 6.54 -12.94 -10.06
CA HIS A 84 6.34 -13.44 -8.69
C HIS A 84 7.63 -13.95 -8.04
N HIS A 85 8.56 -14.48 -8.84
CA HIS A 85 9.81 -15.07 -8.37
C HIS A 85 10.99 -14.09 -8.44
N HIS A 86 11.02 -13.22 -9.45
CA HIS A 86 12.13 -12.29 -9.70
C HIS A 86 11.72 -10.83 -9.52
N HIS A 87 10.81 -10.57 -8.58
CA HIS A 87 10.14 -9.28 -8.39
C HIS A 87 11.09 -8.08 -8.27
N GLN A 88 12.29 -8.27 -7.71
CA GLN A 88 13.33 -7.24 -7.56
C GLN A 88 13.89 -6.74 -8.90
N LEU A 89 13.94 -7.58 -9.94
CA LEU A 89 14.39 -7.16 -11.28
C LEU A 89 13.46 -6.11 -11.90
N PHE A 90 12.22 -6.04 -11.42
CA PHE A 90 11.19 -5.14 -11.91
C PHE A 90 11.07 -3.86 -11.07
N PHE A 91 12.04 -3.56 -10.20
CA PHE A 91 12.00 -2.39 -9.32
C PHE A 91 11.57 -1.07 -9.99
N PRO A 92 12.12 -0.69 -11.17
CA PRO A 92 11.71 0.53 -11.86
C PRO A 92 10.23 0.56 -12.28
N LEU A 93 9.59 -0.60 -12.44
CA LEU A 93 8.20 -0.69 -12.89
C LEU A 93 7.19 -0.47 -11.77
N TYR A 94 7.52 -0.75 -10.50
CA TYR A 94 6.58 -0.55 -9.39
C TYR A 94 6.13 0.89 -9.25
N ALA A 95 7.08 1.84 -9.32
CA ALA A 95 6.77 3.27 -9.31
C ALA A 95 5.78 3.63 -10.44
N LEU A 96 5.97 3.04 -11.62
CA LEU A 96 5.11 3.25 -12.78
C LEU A 96 3.73 2.60 -12.63
N ALA A 97 3.63 1.42 -12.01
CA ALA A 97 2.35 0.77 -11.73
C ALA A 97 1.49 1.61 -10.80
N PHE A 98 2.06 2.11 -9.70
CA PHE A 98 1.32 2.95 -8.76
C PHE A 98 1.01 4.33 -9.33
N ALA A 99 1.93 4.95 -10.07
CA ALA A 99 1.65 6.22 -10.75
C ALA A 99 0.51 6.13 -11.79
N ARG A 100 0.24 4.93 -12.33
CA ARG A 100 -0.89 4.68 -13.24
C ARG A 100 -2.17 4.24 -12.52
N LEU A 101 -2.07 3.76 -11.29
CA LEU A 101 -3.23 3.40 -10.49
C LEU A 101 -3.96 4.69 -10.07
N ARG A 102 -5.24 4.76 -10.46
CA ARG A 102 -6.13 5.89 -10.16
C ARG A 102 -7.27 5.43 -9.27
N ILE A 103 -7.42 6.10 -8.13
CA ILE A 103 -8.53 5.90 -7.21
C ILE A 103 -9.48 7.10 -7.33
N LYS A 104 -10.71 6.83 -7.73
CA LYS A 104 -11.69 7.87 -8.05
C LYS A 104 -12.49 8.31 -6.83
N LEU A 105 -12.74 9.62 -6.72
CA LEU A 105 -13.54 10.22 -5.64
C LEU A 105 -14.99 9.72 -5.62
N SER A 106 -15.53 9.34 -6.78
CA SER A 106 -16.90 8.81 -6.87
C SER A 106 -17.04 7.47 -6.16
N GLU A 107 -15.97 6.69 -6.03
CA GLU A 107 -15.99 5.31 -5.55
C GLU A 107 -15.54 5.20 -4.08
N TYR A 108 -14.64 6.08 -3.62
CA TYR A 108 -14.01 6.00 -2.31
C TYR A 108 -14.06 7.34 -1.58
N ASP A 109 -13.91 7.29 -0.26
CA ASP A 109 -13.84 8.47 0.61
C ASP A 109 -12.44 8.61 1.24
N LEU A 110 -11.64 7.54 1.29
CA LEU A 110 -10.30 7.50 1.86
C LEU A 110 -9.39 6.50 1.11
N VAL A 111 -8.15 6.90 0.86
CA VAL A 111 -7.07 5.99 0.45
C VAL A 111 -6.20 5.69 1.66
N LEU A 112 -6.01 4.41 1.97
CA LEU A 112 -5.15 3.95 3.05
C LEU A 112 -4.05 3.04 2.49
N SER A 113 -2.82 3.54 2.43
CA SER A 113 -1.70 2.77 1.90
C SER A 113 -0.83 2.17 3.00
N ASN A 114 -0.65 0.86 2.95
CA ASN A 114 0.36 0.12 3.71
C ASN A 114 1.66 0.09 2.90
N LYS A 115 2.59 0.99 3.21
CA LYS A 115 3.74 1.30 2.37
C LYS A 115 5.03 0.72 2.93
N SER A 116 5.58 -0.25 2.21
CA SER A 116 6.95 -0.73 2.33
C SER A 116 7.86 -0.24 1.19
N GLY A 117 7.32 0.43 0.16
CA GLY A 117 8.06 0.88 -1.02
C GLY A 117 7.39 2.02 -1.79
N PHE A 118 6.67 1.69 -2.85
CA PHE A 118 6.20 2.61 -3.91
C PHE A 118 4.71 2.93 -3.84
N CYS A 119 3.90 2.16 -3.11
CA CYS A 119 2.44 2.18 -3.19
C CYS A 119 1.78 3.55 -2.87
N HIS A 120 2.45 4.37 -2.05
CA HIS A 120 2.05 5.77 -1.79
C HIS A 120 2.03 6.68 -3.05
N GLY A 121 2.63 6.27 -4.16
CA GLY A 121 2.61 7.00 -5.43
C GLY A 121 1.29 6.87 -6.22
N VAL A 122 0.27 6.23 -5.63
CA VAL A 122 -1.07 6.11 -6.21
C VAL A 122 -1.71 7.49 -6.45
N ARG A 123 -2.48 7.62 -7.53
CA ARG A 123 -3.20 8.87 -7.83
C ARG A 123 -4.54 8.88 -7.13
N THR A 124 -4.70 9.76 -6.16
CA THR A 124 -5.90 9.84 -5.30
C THR A 124 -6.94 10.86 -5.78
N GLU A 125 -6.64 11.61 -6.85
CA GLU A 125 -7.54 12.59 -7.49
C GLU A 125 -8.13 13.67 -6.54
N GLY A 126 -7.51 13.89 -5.37
CA GLY A 126 -8.00 14.81 -4.33
C GLY A 126 -8.60 14.12 -3.11
N LEU A 127 -8.67 12.78 -3.08
CA LEU A 127 -9.02 12.03 -1.88
C LEU A 127 -7.97 12.21 -0.78
N PRO A 128 -8.41 12.28 0.50
CA PRO A 128 -7.51 12.09 1.62
C PRO A 128 -6.73 10.79 1.48
N HIS A 129 -5.42 10.86 1.71
CA HIS A 129 -4.52 9.73 1.60
C HIS A 129 -3.72 9.56 2.89
N LEU A 130 -4.06 8.53 3.66
CA LEU A 130 -3.31 8.13 4.83
C LEU A 130 -2.26 7.07 4.43
N CYS A 131 -0.99 7.38 4.63
CA CYS A 131 0.11 6.46 4.35
C CYS A 131 0.66 5.89 5.65
N TYR A 132 0.37 4.61 5.92
CA TYR A 132 1.04 3.85 6.96
C TYR A 132 2.43 3.43 6.46
N CYS A 133 3.46 4.12 6.95
CA CYS A 133 4.85 3.85 6.59
C CYS A 133 5.41 2.72 7.44
N LEU A 134 5.65 1.57 6.81
CA LEU A 134 6.41 0.47 7.41
C LEU A 134 7.89 0.87 7.56
N SER A 135 8.68 0.00 8.21
CA SER A 135 10.12 0.21 8.34
C SER A 135 10.73 0.60 6.99
N PRO A 136 11.56 1.65 6.93
CA PRO A 136 12.03 2.20 5.67
C PRO A 136 12.73 1.12 4.84
N THR A 137 12.42 1.11 3.54
CA THR A 137 12.99 0.26 2.48
C THR A 137 14.48 0.00 2.71
N ARG A 138 14.83 -1.17 3.27
CA ARG A 138 16.21 -1.47 3.70
C ARG A 138 17.21 -1.39 2.56
N TYR A 139 16.79 -1.68 1.33
CA TYR A 139 17.62 -1.53 0.14
C TYR A 139 18.08 -0.10 -0.14
N VAL A 140 17.48 0.93 0.47
CA VAL A 140 17.89 2.34 0.30
C VAL A 140 19.04 2.73 1.23
N TRP A 141 19.13 2.13 2.42
CA TRP A 141 20.05 2.58 3.49
C TRP A 141 20.92 1.49 4.08
N GLN A 142 20.64 0.22 3.77
CA GLN A 142 21.42 -0.97 4.13
C GLN A 142 21.45 -1.95 2.95
N PHE A 143 21.85 -1.45 1.78
CA PHE A 143 21.84 -2.25 0.55
C PHE A 143 22.64 -3.55 0.70
N ASP A 144 23.87 -3.49 1.21
CA ASP A 144 24.74 -4.68 1.34
C ASP A 144 24.11 -5.77 2.21
N HIS A 145 23.55 -5.40 3.36
CA HIS A 145 22.87 -6.34 4.27
C HIS A 145 21.56 -6.88 3.66
N TYR A 146 20.83 -6.04 2.92
CA TYR A 146 19.63 -6.46 2.19
C TYR A 146 19.98 -7.44 1.07
N ALA A 147 20.96 -7.12 0.23
CA ALA A 147 21.40 -7.94 -0.89
C ALA A 147 21.91 -9.32 -0.42
N ALA A 148 22.69 -9.36 0.67
CA ALA A 148 23.15 -10.61 1.26
C ALA A 148 22.00 -11.51 1.75
N ARG A 149 20.97 -10.91 2.37
CA ARG A 149 19.81 -11.64 2.89
C ARG A 149 18.90 -12.16 1.78
N GLU A 150 18.72 -11.38 0.73
CA GLU A 150 17.84 -11.69 -0.40
C GLU A 150 18.56 -12.46 -1.53
N ALA A 151 19.85 -12.76 -1.37
CA ALA A 151 20.71 -13.41 -2.36
C ALA A 151 20.64 -12.74 -3.76
N LEU A 152 20.68 -11.40 -3.77
CA LEU A 152 20.75 -10.64 -5.01
C LEU A 152 22.08 -10.89 -5.74
N PRO A 153 22.09 -10.96 -7.09
CA PRO A 153 23.31 -11.11 -7.88
C PRO A 153 24.25 -9.91 -7.79
#